data_AF-A0A954EXW4-F1
#
_entry.id   AF-A0A954EXW4-F1
#
_cell.length_a   1.000
_cell.length_b   1.000
_cell.length_c   1.000
_cell.angle_alpha   90.00
_cell.angle_beta   90.00
_cell.angle_gamma   90.00
#
_symmetry.space_group_name_H-M   'P 1'
#
loop_
_entity.id
_entity.type
_entity.pdbx_description
1 polymer ?
#
loop_
_entity_poly.entity_id
_entity_poly.type
_entity_poly.pdbx_seq_one_letter_code
_entity_poly.pdbx_strand_id
1 'polypeptide(L)' 'IMKCDTIVEALLAAYDNIGITVPLVVRLEGTNVEKARQMLADSGKQITTANNLTDAAQKVVATLGA' A
#
# COMPACT_ATOMS: atom_id res chain seq x y z
N ILE A 1 -13.61 13.49 -4.11
CA ILE A 1 -12.27 12.84 -4.12
C ILE A 1 -12.26 11.76 -3.05
N MET A 2 -11.71 10.59 -3.33
CA MET A 2 -11.68 9.46 -2.39
C MET A 2 -10.69 9.73 -1.24
N LYS A 3 -11.00 9.19 -0.05
CA LYS A 3 -10.17 9.32 1.15
C LYS A 3 -9.21 8.15 1.26
N CYS A 4 -7.90 8.42 1.21
CA CYS A 4 -6.88 7.37 1.21
C CYS A 4 -6.83 6.61 2.53
N ASP A 5 -7.17 7.25 3.66
CA ASP A 5 -7.19 6.59 4.97
C ASP A 5 -8.30 5.53 5.06
N THR A 6 -9.48 5.78 4.48
CA THR A 6 -10.55 4.76 4.38
C THR A 6 -10.13 3.56 3.52
N ILE A 7 -9.36 3.78 2.44
CA ILE A 7 -8.83 2.70 1.61
C ILE A 7 -7.83 1.85 2.40
N VAL A 8 -6.91 2.50 3.13
CA VAL A 8 -5.90 1.80 3.92
C VAL A 8 -6.54 1.00 5.06
N GLU A 9 -7.54 1.54 5.75
CA GLU A 9 -8.29 0.80 6.77
C GLU A 9 -8.88 -0.50 6.22
N ALA A 10 -9.58 -0.42 5.07
CA ALA A 10 -10.14 -1.59 4.40
C ALA A 10 -9.05 -2.57 3.92
N LEU A 11 -7.93 -2.06 3.40
CA LEU A 11 -6.80 -2.87 2.95
C LEU A 11 -6.16 -3.65 4.10
N LEU A 12 -5.91 -3.00 5.24
CA LEU A 12 -5.31 -3.63 6.42
C LEU A 12 -6.24 -4.71 7.00
N ALA A 13 -7.54 -4.43 7.06
CA ALA A 13 -8.55 -5.42 7.45
C ALA A 13 -8.58 -6.62 6.49
N ALA A 14 -8.49 -6.38 5.18
CA ALA A 14 -8.43 -7.46 4.18
C ALA A 14 -7.13 -8.28 4.31
N TYR A 15 -6.00 -7.63 4.60
CA TYR A 15 -4.73 -8.31 4.80
C TYR A 15 -4.81 -9.34 5.93
N ASP A 16 -5.44 -8.99 7.05
CA ASP A 16 -5.56 -9.87 8.21
C ASP A 16 -6.58 -10.99 8.02
N ASN A 17 -7.67 -10.72 7.28
CA ASN A 17 -8.74 -11.70 7.10
C ASN A 17 -8.47 -12.72 5.97
N ILE A 18 -7.76 -12.30 4.92
CA ILE A 18 -7.62 -13.10 3.69
C ILE A 18 -6.21 -13.70 3.58
N GLY A 19 -5.20 -13.07 4.18
CA GLY A 19 -3.81 -13.50 4.09
C GLY A 19 -3.21 -13.21 2.72
N ILE A 20 -2.46 -12.11 2.60
CA ILE A 20 -1.77 -11.75 1.36
C ILE A 20 -0.42 -12.45 1.31
N THR A 21 -0.24 -13.37 0.36
CA THR A 21 0.98 -14.20 0.20
C THR A 21 1.91 -13.72 -0.90
N VAL A 22 1.59 -12.62 -1.59
CA VAL A 22 2.39 -12.04 -2.67
C VAL A 22 2.88 -10.64 -2.29
N PRO A 23 3.98 -10.15 -2.89
CA PRO A 23 4.46 -8.79 -2.62
C PRO A 23 3.39 -7.73 -2.93
N LEU A 24 3.15 -6.82 -1.99
CA LEU A 24 2.14 -5.78 -2.13
C LEU A 24 2.80 -4.40 -2.21
N VAL A 25 2.60 -3.72 -3.35
CA VAL A 25 3.03 -2.32 -3.55
C VAL A 25 1.80 -1.43 -3.60
N VAL A 26 1.75 -0.40 -2.76
CA VAL A 26 0.61 0.52 -2.64
C VAL A 26 1.03 1.93 -3.03
N ARG A 27 0.35 2.49 -4.03
CA ARG A 27 0.47 3.90 -4.43
C ARG A 27 -0.84 4.62 -4.10
N LEU A 28 -0.76 5.68 -3.31
CA LEU A 28 -1.90 6.48 -2.88
C LEU A 28 -1.90 7.84 -3.58
N GLU A 29 -3.08 8.28 -4.02
CA GLU A 29 -3.34 9.63 -4.53
C GLU A 29 -4.76 10.04 -4.17
N GLY A 30 -4.94 11.27 -3.67
CA GLY A 30 -6.23 11.76 -3.22
C GLY A 30 -6.12 12.60 -1.94
N THR A 31 -7.11 12.46 -1.06
CA THR A 31 -7.16 13.17 0.22
C THR A 31 -6.63 12.28 1.36
N ASN A 32 -6.07 12.89 2.41
CA ASN A 32 -5.49 12.19 3.57
C ASN A 32 -4.32 11.24 3.25
N VAL A 33 -3.55 11.51 2.19
CA VAL A 33 -2.41 10.66 1.76
C VAL A 33 -1.38 10.49 2.87
N GLU A 34 -1.00 11.58 3.56
CA GLU A 34 0.00 11.52 4.63
C GLU A 34 -0.46 10.64 5.80
N LYS A 35 -1.72 10.80 6.24
CA LYS A 35 -2.32 9.93 7.27
C LYS A 35 -2.33 8.46 6.82
N ALA A 36 -2.72 8.20 5.58
CA ALA A 36 -2.79 6.85 5.02
C ALA A 36 -1.41 6.19 4.91
N ARG A 37 -0.36 6.96 4.56
CA ARG A 37 1.04 6.49 4.58
C ARG A 37 1.50 6.14 5.99
N GLN A 38 1.17 6.98 6.97
CA GLN A 38 1.48 6.69 8.37
C GLN A 38 0.80 5.40 8.84
N MET A 39 -0.49 5.21 8.52
CA MET A 39 -1.21 3.96 8.83
C MET A 39 -0.55 2.72 8.22
N LEU A 40 -0.05 2.81 6.98
CA LEU A 40 0.68 1.71 6.35
C LEU A 40 2.02 1.45 7.04
N ALA A 41 2.78 2.48 7.39
CA ALA A 41 4.05 2.37 8.10
C ALA A 41 3.89 1.74 9.50
N ASP A 42 2.86 2.15 10.23
CA ASP A 42 2.57 1.66 11.59
C ASP A 42 1.97 0.25 11.60
N SER A 43 1.49 -0.25 10.46
CA SER A 43 0.83 -1.55 10.38
C SER A 43 1.75 -2.75 10.63
N GLY A 44 3.07 -2.58 10.49
CA GLY A 44 4.06 -3.66 10.56
C GLY A 44 3.90 -4.73 9.48
N LYS A 45 3.02 -4.52 8.49
CA LYS A 45 2.77 -5.46 7.39
C LYS A 45 3.80 -5.26 6.29
N GLN A 46 4.10 -6.32 5.55
CA GLN A 46 5.02 -6.27 4.40
C GLN A 46 4.34 -5.58 3.21
N ILE A 47 4.21 -4.26 3.28
CA ILE A 47 3.59 -3.40 2.28
C ILE A 47 4.58 -2.32 1.88
N THR A 48 4.90 -2.25 0.59
CA THR A 48 5.81 -1.25 0.06
C THR A 48 5.03 -0.04 -0.45
N THR A 49 5.27 1.15 0.09
CA THR A 49 4.63 2.38 -0.40
C THR A 49 5.36 2.96 -1.61
N ALA A 50 4.61 3.43 -2.60
CA ALA A 50 5.12 4.11 -3.78
C ALA A 50 4.65 5.56 -3.88
N ASN A 51 5.49 6.42 -4.45
CA ASN A 51 5.29 7.86 -4.54
C ASN A 51 4.51 8.29 -5.78
N ASN A 52 4.74 7.61 -6.90
CA ASN A 52 4.08 7.87 -8.17
C ASN A 52 3.92 6.55 -8.96
N LEU A 53 3.26 6.63 -10.12
CA LEU A 53 2.95 5.43 -10.90
C LEU A 53 4.21 4.72 -11.41
N THR A 54 5.22 5.47 -11.87
CA THR A 54 6.49 4.92 -12.34
C THR A 54 7.26 4.22 -11.22
N ASP A 55 7.34 4.83 -10.05
CA ASP A 55 7.94 4.25 -8.84
C ASP A 55 7.20 2.97 -8.41
N ALA A 56 5.87 2.96 -8.47
CA ALA A 56 5.07 1.78 -8.17
C ALA A 56 5.37 0.63 -9.15
N ALA A 57 5.44 0.93 -10.44
CA ALA A 57 5.77 -0.04 -11.48
C ALA A 57 7.19 -0.62 -11.30
N GLN A 58 8.18 0.22 -11.01
CA GLN A 58 9.55 -0.22 -10.78
C GLN A 58 9.65 -1.11 -9.53
N LYS A 59 9.02 -0.68 -8.42
CA LYS A 59 9.02 -1.43 -7.15
C LYS A 59 8.34 -2.78 -7.30
N VAL A 60 7.17 -2.85 -7.95
CA VAL A 60 6.47 -4.13 -8.11
C VAL A 60 7.26 -5.09 -8.98
N VAL A 61 7.87 -4.63 -10.08
CA VAL A 61 8.74 -5.46 -10.92
C VAL A 61 9.95 -5.96 -10.15
N ALA A 62 10.57 -5.11 -9.33
CA ALA A 62 11.71 -5.48 -8.50
C ALA A 62 11.37 -6.58 -7.45
N THR A 63 10.09 -6.77 -7.11
CA THR A 63 9.68 -7.83 -6.18
C THR A 63 9.59 -9.21 -6.80
N LEU A 64 9.60 -9.33 -8.13
CA LEU A 64 9.37 -10.61 -8.82
C LEU A 64 10.59 -11.55 -8.81
N GLY A 65 11.77 -11.08 -8.38
CA GLY A 65 13.01 -11.84 -8.49
C GLY A 65 13.42 -12.08 -9.94
N ALA A 66 14.72 -12.26 -10.19
CA ALA A 66 15.22 -12.78 -11.47
C ALA A 66 15.20 -14.31 -11.46
#